data_AF-A0A103Y882-F1
#
_entry.id   AF-A0A103Y882-F1
#
_cell.length_a   1.000
_cell.length_b   1.000
_cell.length_c   1.000
_cell.angle_alpha   90.00
_cell.angle_beta   90.00
_cell.angle_gamma   90.00
#
_symmetry.space_group_name_H-M   'P 1'
#
loop_
_entity.id
_entity.type
_entity.pdbx_description
1 polymer ?
#
loop_
_entity_poly.entity_id
_entity_poly.type
_entity_poly.pdbx_seq_one_letter_code
_entity_poly.pdbx_strand_id
1 'polypeptide(L)'
;MANEQEKNLIEILEENNPIDINKYTNYVQSPQCGAIATFYGNTRDTFDGKTVIELRYEAYVPMAIRCLTSICSSARSLWDLNAIAVAHRLGPVSVGETSVFVAVSSVHRVDALDACKFVIDEIKASVPIWKKEVYSNGEVWKENLEFLERRQEVGKDLKRVCCKPKVKVEEEVVAAPLKNGCCRPKVKVDVVAAPVENGCCRPKVKVVEEEEGGCVESCNPNP
;
A
#
# COMPACT_ATOMS: atom_id res chain seq x y z
N MET A 1 -9.02 -10.50 23.67
CA MET A 1 -8.84 -9.20 24.33
C MET A 1 -8.15 -8.32 23.31
N ALA A 2 -8.90 -7.45 22.65
CA ALA A 2 -8.39 -6.55 21.63
C ALA A 2 -8.24 -5.16 22.24
N ASN A 3 -7.25 -4.42 21.75
CA ASN A 3 -6.93 -3.02 22.04
C ASN A 3 -5.86 -2.77 23.13
N GLU A 4 -4.71 -3.44 22.99
CA GLU A 4 -3.45 -2.75 23.30
C GLU A 4 -3.31 -1.68 22.21
N GLN A 5 -3.46 -0.40 22.58
CA GLN A 5 -3.55 0.71 21.63
C GLN A 5 -2.36 0.65 20.65
N GLU A 6 -2.66 0.50 19.37
CA GLU A 6 -1.66 0.59 18.30
C GLU A 6 -0.89 1.91 18.47
N LYS A 7 0.36 1.82 18.93
CA LYS A 7 1.19 2.99 19.25
C LYS A 7 1.68 3.64 17.95
N ASN A 8 0.80 4.41 17.33
CA ASN A 8 1.03 5.11 16.08
C ASN A 8 0.98 6.63 16.32
N LEU A 9 2.01 7.34 15.88
CA LEU A 9 2.05 8.80 15.84
C LEU A 9 2.11 9.25 14.38
N ILE A 10 1.02 9.85 13.90
CA ILE A 10 0.92 10.33 12.52
C ILE A 10 0.67 11.84 12.56
N GLU A 11 1.59 12.61 11.99
CA GLU A 11 1.48 14.07 11.94
C GLU A 11 1.76 14.60 10.52
N ILE A 12 0.85 15.46 10.05
CA ILE A 12 1.07 16.27 8.85
C ILE A 12 1.30 17.70 9.34
N LEU A 13 2.53 18.18 9.19
CA LEU A 13 2.94 19.49 9.68
C LEU A 13 2.63 20.55 8.62
N GLU A 14 2.17 21.71 9.09
CA GLU A 14 1.95 22.88 8.25
C GLU A 14 3.28 23.60 7.91
N GLU A 15 3.16 24.61 7.05
CA GLU A 15 4.28 25.43 6.58
C GLU A 15 5.09 26.06 7.74
N ASN A 16 6.41 26.14 7.57
CA ASN A 16 7.39 26.67 8.54
C ASN A 16 7.61 25.87 9.84
N ASN A 17 7.03 24.68 10.00
CA ASN A 17 7.33 23.83 11.15
C ASN A 17 8.29 22.69 10.76
N PRO A 18 9.60 22.79 11.05
CA PRO A 18 10.54 21.70 10.77
C PRO A 18 10.19 20.45 11.59
N ILE A 19 10.46 19.28 11.03
CA ILE A 19 10.23 18.00 11.70
C ILE A 19 11.21 17.88 12.88
N ASP A 20 10.69 17.88 14.12
CA ASP A 20 11.49 17.55 15.30
C ASP A 20 11.75 16.04 15.36
N ILE A 21 12.92 15.64 14.86
CA ILE A 21 13.36 14.25 14.78
C ILE A 21 13.36 13.56 16.16
N ASN A 22 13.76 14.29 17.20
CA ASN A 22 13.87 13.74 18.54
C ASN A 22 12.49 13.40 19.11
N LYS A 23 11.47 14.22 18.84
CA LYS A 23 10.08 13.94 19.24
C LYS A 23 9.64 12.56 18.77
N TYR A 24 9.82 12.26 17.49
CA TYR A 24 9.36 11.00 16.90
C TYR A 24 10.22 9.80 17.30
N THR A 25 11.55 10.00 17.38
CA THR A 25 12.48 8.95 17.81
C THR A 25 12.22 8.55 19.27
N ASN A 26 12.03 9.53 20.15
CA ASN A 26 11.68 9.30 21.55
C ASN A 26 10.31 8.64 21.71
N TYR A 27 9.34 9.00 20.85
CA TYR A 27 8.02 8.37 20.87
C TYR A 27 8.11 6.86 20.60
N VAL A 28 8.90 6.44 19.61
CA VAL A 28 9.02 5.02 19.25
C VAL A 28 9.93 4.23 20.17
N GLN A 29 10.78 4.90 20.96
CA GLN A 29 11.65 4.26 21.93
C GLN A 29 10.85 3.52 23.01
N SER A 30 11.30 2.31 23.33
CA SER A 30 10.69 1.46 24.36
C SER A 30 11.74 0.53 24.96
N PRO A 31 11.70 0.25 26.28
CA PRO A 31 12.57 -0.73 26.92
C PRO A 31 12.46 -2.15 26.34
N GLN A 32 11.34 -2.46 25.67
CA GLN A 32 11.09 -3.77 25.06
C GLN A 32 11.67 -3.91 23.64
N CYS A 33 12.11 -2.81 23.02
CA CYS A 33 12.60 -2.81 21.64
C CYS A 33 14.12 -2.81 21.59
N GLY A 34 14.69 -3.75 20.84
CA GLY A 34 16.13 -3.82 20.58
C GLY A 34 16.57 -3.02 19.35
N ALA A 35 15.64 -2.54 18.53
CA ALA A 35 15.93 -1.82 17.30
C ALA A 35 14.94 -0.69 17.00
N ILE A 36 15.47 0.39 16.44
CA ILE A 36 14.71 1.49 15.84
C ILE A 36 15.29 1.73 14.45
N ALA A 37 14.45 1.69 13.43
CA ALA A 37 14.80 2.08 12.07
C ALA A 37 14.18 3.44 11.77
N THR A 38 14.96 4.34 11.17
CA THR A 38 14.49 5.69 10.78
C THR A 38 14.81 5.97 9.33
N PHE A 39 13.93 6.71 8.67
CA PHE A 39 14.10 7.19 7.30
C PHE A 39 13.89 8.70 7.24
N TYR A 40 14.76 9.36 6.49
CA TYR A 40 14.72 10.80 6.24
C TYR A 40 14.62 11.05 4.75
N GLY A 41 13.51 11.63 4.31
CA GLY A 41 13.38 12.16 2.95
C GLY A 41 13.89 13.59 2.92
N ASN A 42 15.17 13.79 2.58
CA ASN A 42 15.76 15.12 2.50
C ASN A 42 15.66 15.70 1.08
N THR A 43 15.42 17.00 1.00
CA THR A 43 15.46 17.73 -0.28
C THR A 43 16.89 17.81 -0.79
N ARG A 44 17.10 17.37 -2.04
CA ARG A 44 18.40 17.46 -2.72
C ARG A 44 18.54 18.78 -3.48
N ASP A 45 19.78 19.22 -3.67
CA ASP A 45 20.14 20.44 -4.40
C ASP A 45 20.02 20.32 -5.93
N THR A 46 19.94 19.09 -6.43
CA THR A 46 20.02 18.77 -7.85
C THR A 46 18.96 17.75 -8.27
N PHE A 47 18.29 18.06 -9.37
CA PHE A 47 17.33 17.17 -10.02
C PHE A 47 17.43 17.32 -11.54
N ASP A 48 17.62 16.21 -12.27
CA ASP A 48 17.80 16.18 -13.74
C ASP A 48 18.79 17.25 -14.27
N GLY A 49 19.90 17.47 -13.55
CA GLY A 49 20.94 18.43 -13.92
C GLY A 49 20.61 19.90 -13.66
N LYS A 50 19.47 20.20 -13.03
CA LYS A 50 19.05 21.56 -12.65
C LYS A 50 19.21 21.77 -11.15
N THR A 51 19.57 23.00 -10.76
CA THR A 51 19.67 23.42 -9.36
C THR A 51 18.28 23.69 -8.79
N VAL A 52 17.89 22.90 -7.80
CA VAL A 52 16.64 23.04 -7.04
C VAL A 52 16.86 24.03 -5.90
N ILE A 53 15.95 24.97 -5.71
CA ILE A 53 15.98 25.91 -4.58
C ILE A 53 15.19 25.34 -3.40
N GLU A 54 13.98 24.84 -3.69
CA GLU A 54 13.07 24.28 -2.70
C GLU A 54 12.12 23.26 -3.33
N LEU A 55 11.55 22.40 -2.50
CA LEU A 55 10.41 21.57 -2.85
C LEU A 55 9.17 22.08 -2.12
N ARG A 56 8.06 22.24 -2.84
CA ARG A 56 6.76 22.55 -2.22
C ARG A 56 5.89 21.32 -2.19
N TYR A 57 5.32 21.03 -1.03
CA TYR A 57 4.44 19.89 -0.83
C TYR A 57 3.01 20.35 -0.54
N GLU A 58 2.06 19.76 -1.25
CA GLU A 58 0.62 19.95 -1.04
C GLU A 58 -0.04 18.59 -0.80
N ALA A 59 -1.07 18.56 0.03
CA ALA A 59 -1.74 17.31 0.36
C ALA A 59 -3.22 17.53 0.69
N TYR A 60 -4.04 16.52 0.38
CA TYR A 60 -5.39 16.45 0.93
C TYR A 60 -5.33 15.81 2.32
N VAL A 61 -5.08 16.65 3.34
CA VAL A 61 -4.72 16.23 4.72
C VAL A 61 -5.63 15.14 5.31
N PRO A 62 -6.97 15.24 5.29
CA PRO A 62 -7.83 14.21 5.89
C PRO A 62 -7.68 12.84 5.22
N MET A 63 -7.51 12.80 3.89
CA MET A 63 -7.31 11.56 3.17
C MET A 63 -5.90 11.02 3.37
N ALA A 64 -4.89 11.90 3.40
CA ALA A 64 -3.51 11.52 3.67
C ALA A 64 -3.37 10.84 5.04
N ILE A 65 -3.97 11.41 6.11
CA ILE A 65 -3.98 10.79 7.44
C ILE A 65 -4.63 9.40 7.40
N ARG A 66 -5.78 9.25 6.72
CA ARG A 66 -6.45 7.95 6.61
C ARG A 66 -5.60 6.90 5.88
N CYS A 67 -4.95 7.30 4.79
CA CYS A 67 -4.02 6.42 4.06
C CYS A 67 -2.84 6.02 4.95
N LEU A 68 -2.22 6.98 5.64
CA LEU A 68 -1.11 6.73 6.58
C LEU A 68 -1.49 5.76 7.70
N THR A 69 -2.68 5.93 8.29
CA THR A 69 -3.20 5.00 9.30
C THR A 69 -3.35 3.59 8.73
N SER A 70 -3.93 3.47 7.53
CA SER A 70 -4.09 2.17 6.86
C SER A 70 -2.74 1.50 6.56
N ILE A 71 -1.73 2.27 6.18
CA ILE A 71 -0.37 1.76 5.95
C ILE A 71 0.23 1.25 7.25
N CYS A 72 0.09 2.00 8.35
CA CYS A 72 0.58 1.58 9.67
C CYS A 72 -0.09 0.28 10.13
N SER A 73 -1.40 0.16 9.98
CA SER A 73 -2.12 -1.09 10.29
C SER A 73 -1.67 -2.25 9.39
N SER A 74 -1.39 -1.98 8.10
CA SER A 74 -0.87 -3.00 7.18
C SER A 74 0.53 -3.48 7.58
N ALA A 75 1.43 -2.56 7.94
CA ALA A 75 2.76 -2.90 8.45
C ALA A 75 2.67 -3.76 9.73
N ARG A 76 1.79 -3.41 10.67
CA ARG A 76 1.55 -4.19 11.89
C ARG A 76 0.99 -5.60 11.65
N SER A 77 0.32 -5.82 10.51
CA SER A 77 -0.17 -7.16 10.15
C SER A 77 0.92 -8.07 9.56
N LEU A 78 2.03 -7.47 9.09
CA LEU A 78 3.14 -8.17 8.45
C LEU A 78 4.32 -8.38 9.42
N TRP A 79 4.56 -7.44 10.32
CA TRP A 79 5.68 -7.47 11.28
C TRP A 79 5.24 -7.21 12.71
N ASP A 80 5.98 -7.75 13.67
CA ASP A 80 5.78 -7.47 15.10
C ASP A 80 6.46 -6.14 15.47
N LEU A 81 5.65 -5.08 15.47
CA LEU A 81 6.08 -3.70 15.66
C LEU A 81 5.51 -3.14 16.95
N ASN A 82 6.37 -2.52 17.76
CA ASN A 82 5.93 -1.87 18.98
C ASN A 82 5.32 -0.50 18.67
N ALA A 83 6.08 0.39 18.00
CA ALA A 83 5.63 1.73 17.68
C ALA A 83 6.01 2.15 16.27
N ILE A 84 5.15 2.98 15.67
CA ILE A 84 5.36 3.60 14.36
C ILE A 84 5.13 5.10 14.50
N ALA A 85 6.04 5.90 13.98
CA ALA A 85 5.87 7.34 13.85
C ALA A 85 6.09 7.76 12.40
N VAL A 86 5.16 8.56 11.86
CA VAL A 86 5.25 9.13 10.52
C VAL A 86 4.96 10.61 10.60
N ALA A 87 5.87 11.41 10.06
CA ALA A 87 5.72 12.84 9.92
C ALA A 87 5.91 13.25 8.47
N HIS A 88 5.04 14.13 7.97
CA HIS A 88 5.24 14.75 6.67
C HIS A 88 4.99 16.25 6.77
N ARG A 89 5.94 17.05 6.29
CA ARG A 89 5.83 18.51 6.23
C ARG A 89 5.19 18.94 4.92
N LEU A 90 4.28 19.92 5.00
CA LEU A 90 3.68 20.59 3.85
C LEU A 90 4.29 21.98 3.65
N GLY A 91 4.04 22.57 2.49
CA GLY A 91 4.59 23.86 2.09
C GLY A 91 6.03 23.75 1.56
N PRO A 92 6.78 24.87 1.54
CA PRO A 92 8.16 24.92 1.09
C PRO A 92 9.11 24.24 2.07
N VAL A 93 10.00 23.42 1.51
CA VAL A 93 11.08 22.71 2.19
C VAL A 93 12.38 23.00 1.45
N SER A 94 13.31 23.64 2.16
CA SER A 94 14.59 24.04 1.58
C SER A 94 15.49 22.84 1.31
N VAL A 95 16.48 23.01 0.44
CA VAL A 95 17.55 22.02 0.23
C VAL A 95 18.22 21.64 1.55
N GLY A 96 18.42 20.34 1.77
CA GLY A 96 19.00 19.77 2.98
C GLY A 96 18.00 19.51 4.11
N GLU A 97 16.79 20.08 4.04
CA GLU A 97 15.75 19.85 5.04
C GLU A 97 14.97 18.55 4.79
N THR A 98 14.45 17.96 5.87
CA THR A 98 13.62 16.75 5.82
C THR A 98 12.16 17.09 5.54
N SER A 99 11.59 16.52 4.48
CA SER A 99 10.17 16.64 4.13
C SER A 99 9.31 15.53 4.72
N VAL A 100 9.85 14.31 4.79
CA VAL A 100 9.17 13.13 5.35
C VAL A 100 10.10 12.40 6.30
N PHE A 101 9.55 11.98 7.43
CA PHE A 101 10.26 11.21 8.44
C PHE A 101 9.41 10.01 8.85
N VAL A 102 10.06 8.84 8.91
CA VAL A 102 9.46 7.60 9.38
C VAL A 102 10.36 7.01 10.45
N ALA A 103 9.79 6.58 11.57
CA ALA A 103 10.49 5.82 12.59
C ALA A 103 9.66 4.61 12.99
N VAL A 104 10.31 3.45 13.11
CA VAL A 104 9.67 2.18 13.47
C VAL A 104 10.51 1.49 14.52
N SER A 105 9.89 1.00 15.60
CA SER A 105 10.56 0.21 16.63
C SER A 105 10.05 -1.22 16.69
N SER A 106 10.99 -2.15 16.88
CA SER A 106 10.73 -3.58 17.05
C SER A 106 11.74 -4.21 18.01
N VAL A 107 11.41 -5.41 18.50
CA VAL A 107 12.33 -6.26 19.27
C VAL A 107 13.56 -6.62 18.44
N HIS A 108 13.37 -6.89 17.14
CA HIS A 108 14.42 -7.34 16.23
C HIS A 108 14.67 -6.34 15.10
N ARG A 109 15.95 -6.22 14.70
CA ARG A 109 16.38 -5.24 13.69
C ARG A 109 15.79 -5.47 12.30
N VAL A 110 15.54 -6.73 11.93
CA VAL A 110 15.05 -7.09 10.59
C VAL A 110 13.64 -6.53 10.39
N ASP A 111 12.75 -6.79 11.35
CA ASP A 111 11.39 -6.27 11.32
C ASP A 111 11.34 -4.75 11.28
N ALA A 112 12.18 -4.06 12.07
CA ALA A 112 12.24 -2.61 12.06
C ALA A 112 12.68 -2.05 10.68
N LEU A 113 13.73 -2.62 10.08
CA LEU A 113 14.26 -2.16 8.79
C LEU A 113 13.29 -2.44 7.65
N ASP A 114 12.76 -3.65 7.58
CA ASP A 114 11.84 -4.07 6.51
C ASP A 114 10.52 -3.30 6.60
N ALA A 115 9.97 -3.12 7.80
CA ALA A 115 8.78 -2.31 8.01
C ALA A 115 9.01 -0.82 7.68
N CYS A 116 10.16 -0.25 8.04
CA CYS A 116 10.48 1.14 7.71
C CYS A 116 10.53 1.35 6.19
N LYS A 117 11.18 0.44 5.47
CA LYS A 117 11.20 0.42 3.99
C LYS A 117 9.79 0.28 3.43
N PHE A 118 9.01 -0.68 3.92
CA PHE A 118 7.63 -0.87 3.47
C PHE A 118 6.78 0.40 3.65
N VAL A 119 6.85 1.03 4.82
CA VAL A 119 6.06 2.23 5.12
C VAL A 119 6.41 3.38 4.16
N ILE A 120 7.68 3.65 3.88
CA ILE A 120 8.04 4.73 2.95
C ILE A 120 7.62 4.43 1.51
N ASP A 121 7.80 3.18 1.05
CA ASP A 121 7.39 2.73 -0.28
C ASP A 121 5.85 2.86 -0.44
N GLU A 122 5.09 2.49 0.59
CA GLU A 122 3.63 2.65 0.63
C GLU A 122 3.17 4.11 0.68
N ILE A 123 3.87 4.97 1.44
CA ILE A 123 3.56 6.39 1.53
C ILE A 123 3.63 7.02 0.15
N LYS A 124 4.77 6.83 -0.52
CA LYS A 124 5.00 7.38 -1.84
C LYS A 124 4.05 6.79 -2.86
N ALA A 125 3.71 5.51 -2.80
CA ALA A 125 2.86 4.91 -3.81
C ALA A 125 1.35 5.14 -3.61
N SER A 126 0.86 5.53 -2.43
CA SER A 126 -0.59 5.58 -2.16
C SER A 126 -1.12 6.87 -1.53
N VAL A 127 -0.27 7.65 -0.87
CA VAL A 127 -0.73 8.82 -0.11
C VAL A 127 -0.86 10.01 -1.07
N PRO A 128 -1.98 10.76 -1.02
CA PRO A 128 -2.23 11.92 -1.90
C PRO A 128 -1.42 13.14 -1.44
N ILE A 129 -0.10 13.07 -1.63
CA ILE A 129 0.84 14.16 -1.40
C ILE A 129 1.55 14.44 -2.72
N TRP A 130 1.47 15.68 -3.16
CA TRP A 130 2.08 16.14 -4.40
C TRP A 130 3.29 17.01 -4.10
N LYS A 131 4.33 16.87 -4.91
CA LYS A 131 5.55 17.66 -4.82
C LYS A 131 5.70 18.54 -6.06
N LYS A 132 6.10 19.79 -5.83
CA LYS A 132 6.48 20.75 -6.85
C LYS A 132 7.96 21.10 -6.66
N GLU A 133 8.72 21.00 -7.74
CA GLU A 133 10.12 21.40 -7.77
C GLU A 133 10.21 22.87 -8.18
N VAL A 134 10.84 23.69 -7.35
CA VAL A 134 11.09 25.11 -7.63
C VAL A 134 12.56 25.27 -7.97
N TYR A 135 12.82 25.74 -9.18
CA TYR A 135 14.15 26.00 -9.74
C TYR A 135 14.40 27.51 -9.82
N SER A 136 15.64 27.91 -10.02
CA SER A 136 16.02 29.32 -10.21
C SER A 136 15.39 29.97 -11.45
N ASN A 137 14.95 29.17 -12.42
CA ASN A 137 14.41 29.63 -13.70
C ASN A 137 12.95 29.20 -13.97
N GLY A 138 12.26 28.62 -12.99
CA GLY A 138 10.87 28.19 -13.14
C GLY A 138 10.43 27.12 -12.14
N GLU A 139 9.22 26.62 -12.30
CA GLU A 139 8.60 25.64 -11.40
C GLU A 139 7.93 24.51 -12.16
N VAL A 140 8.06 23.27 -11.67
CA VAL A 140 7.51 22.07 -12.31
C VAL A 140 6.84 21.18 -11.27
N TRP A 141 5.57 20.84 -11.49
CA TRP A 141 4.88 19.81 -10.71
C TRP A 141 5.36 18.42 -11.13
N LYS A 142 5.70 17.57 -10.16
CA LYS A 142 6.05 16.19 -10.43
C LYS A 142 4.89 15.26 -10.14
N GLU A 143 4.59 14.44 -11.14
CA GLU A 143 3.70 13.29 -10.95
C GLU A 143 4.39 12.20 -10.12
N ASN A 144 3.56 11.42 -9.45
CA ASN A 144 4.00 10.33 -8.61
C ASN A 144 4.09 9.04 -9.45
N LEU A 145 5.29 8.76 -9.99
CA LEU A 145 5.52 7.59 -10.85
C LEU A 145 5.27 6.26 -10.10
N GLU A 146 5.58 6.22 -8.81
CA GLU A 146 5.43 5.02 -7.96
C GLU A 146 3.94 4.63 -7.80
N PHE A 147 3.03 5.61 -7.77
CA PHE A 147 1.58 5.38 -7.80
C PHE A 147 1.12 4.70 -9.12
N LEU A 148 1.72 5.06 -10.25
CA LEU A 148 1.37 4.51 -11.57
C LEU A 148 1.87 3.07 -11.73
N GLU A 149 3.08 2.78 -11.28
CA GLU A 149 3.68 1.45 -11.37
C GLU A 149 2.86 0.41 -10.59
N ARG A 150 2.46 0.73 -9.36
CA ARG A 150 1.60 -0.15 -8.56
C ARG A 150 0.25 -0.43 -9.23
N ARG A 151 -0.38 0.57 -9.85
CA ARG A 151 -1.64 0.35 -10.61
C ARG A 151 -1.46 -0.64 -11.76
N GLN A 152 -0.30 -0.64 -12.40
CA GLN A 152 0.01 -1.60 -13.47
C GLN A 152 0.29 -3.00 -12.92
N GLU A 153 0.94 -3.12 -11.76
CA GLU A 153 1.19 -4.40 -11.09
C GLU A 153 -0.10 -5.06 -10.59
N VAL A 154 -1.01 -4.31 -9.96
CA VAL A 154 -2.35 -4.80 -9.59
C VAL A 154 -3.12 -5.26 -10.84
N GLY A 155 -2.97 -4.55 -11.97
CA GLY A 155 -3.50 -4.95 -13.27
C GLY A 155 -2.86 -6.22 -13.86
N LYS A 156 -1.62 -6.55 -13.49
CA LYS A 156 -0.92 -7.78 -13.87
C LYS A 156 -1.28 -8.95 -12.95
N ASP A 157 -1.51 -8.71 -11.65
CA ASP A 157 -1.99 -9.75 -10.73
C ASP A 157 -3.43 -10.19 -11.05
N LEU A 158 -4.28 -9.29 -11.55
CA LEU A 158 -5.58 -9.66 -12.14
C LEU A 158 -5.47 -10.54 -13.40
N LYS A 159 -4.33 -10.52 -14.10
CA LYS A 159 -4.03 -11.45 -15.21
C LYS A 159 -3.40 -12.77 -14.73
N ARG A 160 -2.95 -12.85 -13.47
CA ARG A 160 -2.29 -14.03 -12.88
C ARG A 160 -3.23 -14.90 -12.06
N VAL A 161 -4.44 -14.42 -11.76
CA VAL A 161 -5.55 -15.26 -11.30
C VAL A 161 -6.06 -16.08 -12.48
N CYS A 162 -5.94 -17.41 -12.34
CA CYS A 162 -6.28 -18.45 -13.32
C CYS A 162 -7.81 -18.61 -13.56
N CYS A 163 -8.56 -17.52 -13.59
CA CYS A 163 -9.94 -17.47 -14.04
C CYS A 163 -10.08 -16.35 -15.07
N LYS A 164 -10.11 -16.75 -16.36
CA LYS A 164 -10.29 -15.83 -17.48
C LYS A 164 -11.46 -14.87 -17.22
N PRO A 165 -11.28 -13.54 -17.26
CA PRO A 165 -12.42 -12.63 -17.31
C PRO A 165 -13.04 -12.77 -18.70
N LYS A 166 -14.22 -13.40 -18.80
CA LYS A 166 -15.10 -13.27 -19.97
C LYS A 166 -15.78 -11.90 -19.87
N VAL A 167 -15.05 -10.85 -20.23
CA VAL A 167 -15.66 -9.58 -20.60
C VAL A 167 -15.08 -9.20 -21.95
N LYS A 168 -15.84 -9.47 -23.00
CA LYS A 168 -15.59 -8.88 -24.31
C LYS A 168 -16.14 -7.47 -24.26
N VAL A 169 -15.28 -6.47 -24.35
CA VAL A 169 -15.68 -5.12 -24.71
C VAL A 169 -15.47 -5.04 -26.22
N GLU A 170 -16.56 -5.06 -26.98
CA GLU A 170 -16.50 -4.79 -28.41
C GLU A 170 -16.42 -3.27 -28.58
N GLU A 171 -15.28 -2.80 -29.08
CA GLU A 171 -15.03 -1.41 -29.41
C GLU A 171 -15.60 -1.17 -30.82
N GLU A 172 -16.84 -0.70 -30.91
CA GLU A 172 -17.42 -0.27 -32.18
C GLU A 172 -17.16 1.23 -32.38
N VAL A 173 -16.11 1.53 -33.14
CA VAL A 173 -15.87 2.84 -33.73
C VAL A 173 -16.85 3.02 -34.89
N VAL A 174 -17.87 3.86 -34.72
CA VAL A 174 -18.66 4.33 -35.87
C VAL A 174 -19.05 5.80 -35.74
N ALA A 175 -18.70 6.54 -36.78
CA ALA A 175 -18.98 7.94 -36.99
C ALA A 175 -20.49 8.27 -36.95
N ALA A 176 -20.80 9.52 -36.56
CA ALA A 176 -22.14 10.10 -36.62
C ALA A 176 -22.77 9.96 -38.02
N PRO A 177 -24.12 9.78 -38.12
CA PRO A 177 -24.96 10.97 -38.29
C PRO A 177 -26.36 10.92 -37.65
N LEU A 178 -26.93 12.12 -37.56
CA LEU A 178 -28.27 12.56 -37.13
C LEU A 178 -29.46 11.62 -37.45
N LYS A 179 -30.37 11.42 -36.48
CA LYS A 179 -31.84 11.63 -36.62
C LYS A 179 -32.63 11.36 -35.32
N ASN A 180 -33.54 12.30 -35.07
CA ASN A 180 -34.59 12.43 -34.06
C ASN A 180 -35.20 11.15 -33.49
N GLY A 181 -35.41 11.11 -32.16
CA GLY A 181 -36.25 10.10 -31.54
C GLY A 181 -36.15 10.05 -30.01
N CYS A 182 -37.10 10.70 -29.36
CA CYS A 182 -37.34 10.69 -27.92
C CYS A 182 -37.62 9.26 -27.41
N CYS A 183 -36.77 8.71 -26.53
CA CYS A 183 -37.10 7.83 -25.39
C CYS A 183 -35.84 7.12 -24.85
N ARG A 184 -35.42 7.43 -23.61
CA ARG A 184 -34.48 6.60 -22.84
C ARG A 184 -35.14 5.26 -22.47
N PRO A 185 -34.49 4.10 -22.66
CA PRO A 185 -34.85 2.91 -21.89
C PRO A 185 -34.36 3.07 -20.45
N LYS A 186 -35.27 2.94 -19.48
CA LYS A 186 -34.93 2.77 -18.07
C LYS A 186 -34.39 1.35 -17.88
N VAL A 187 -33.13 1.20 -17.52
CA VAL A 187 -32.57 -0.10 -17.09
C VAL A 187 -32.96 -0.30 -15.62
N LYS A 188 -33.76 -1.32 -15.34
CA LYS A 188 -33.96 -1.86 -13.99
C LYS A 188 -32.85 -2.88 -13.71
N VAL A 189 -32.26 -2.81 -12.53
CA VAL A 189 -31.28 -3.78 -12.04
C VAL A 189 -31.91 -4.48 -10.85
N ASP A 190 -32.24 -5.76 -11.00
CA ASP A 190 -32.69 -6.59 -9.89
C ASP A 190 -31.45 -7.28 -9.29
N VAL A 191 -31.16 -6.98 -8.02
CA VAL A 191 -30.08 -7.61 -7.26
C VAL A 191 -30.65 -8.87 -6.61
N VAL A 192 -30.27 -10.04 -7.12
CA VAL A 192 -30.54 -11.32 -6.45
C VAL A 192 -29.27 -11.72 -5.71
N ALA A 193 -29.34 -11.74 -4.38
CA ALA A 193 -28.28 -12.25 -3.52
C ALA A 193 -28.23 -13.79 -3.59
N ALA A 194 -27.04 -14.34 -3.88
CA ALA A 194 -26.75 -15.76 -3.75
C ALA A 194 -26.01 -16.03 -2.42
N PRO A 195 -26.19 -17.20 -1.80
CA PRO A 195 -25.79 -17.44 -0.41
C PRO A 195 -24.27 -17.61 -0.27
N VAL A 196 -23.76 -17.17 0.88
CA VAL A 196 -22.36 -17.32 1.28
C VAL A 196 -22.22 -18.67 1.99
N GLU A 197 -21.64 -19.67 1.31
CA GLU A 197 -21.15 -20.87 1.97
C GLU A 197 -19.65 -20.73 2.25
N ASN A 198 -19.30 -20.94 3.52
CA ASN A 198 -17.95 -20.84 4.06
C ASN A 198 -16.99 -21.85 3.41
N GLY A 199 -15.78 -21.41 3.05
CA GLY A 199 -14.76 -22.32 2.51
C GLY A 199 -13.37 -21.72 2.39
N CYS A 200 -12.73 -21.43 3.53
CA CYS A 200 -11.30 -21.15 3.62
C CYS A 200 -10.48 -22.39 3.24
N CYS A 201 -9.74 -22.35 2.14
CA CYS A 201 -8.70 -23.36 1.86
C CYS A 201 -7.35 -22.88 2.42
N ARG A 202 -7.03 -23.29 3.66
CA ARG A 202 -5.64 -23.64 4.00
C ARG A 202 -5.50 -25.16 3.94
N PRO A 203 -4.42 -25.71 3.37
CA PRO A 203 -4.20 -27.14 3.39
C PRO A 203 -3.86 -27.59 4.83
N LYS A 204 -4.57 -28.62 5.31
CA LYS A 204 -4.16 -29.42 6.47
C LYS A 204 -3.31 -30.58 5.96
N VAL A 205 -2.05 -30.65 6.36
CA VAL A 205 -1.21 -31.85 6.18
C VAL A 205 -1.57 -32.82 7.29
N LYS A 206 -2.07 -34.01 6.91
CA LYS A 206 -2.25 -35.14 7.81
C LYS A 206 -1.55 -36.33 7.15
N VAL A 207 -0.45 -36.79 7.75
CA VAL A 207 0.26 -37.99 7.31
C VAL A 207 -0.46 -39.19 7.92
N VAL A 208 -0.82 -40.15 7.08
CA VAL A 208 -1.30 -41.48 7.47
C VAL A 208 -0.55 -42.47 6.59
N GLU A 209 0.15 -43.40 7.23
CA GLU A 209 0.81 -44.54 6.59
C GLU A 209 -0.26 -45.57 6.20
N GLU A 210 -0.27 -46.01 4.94
CA GLU A 210 -1.09 -47.13 4.47
C GLU A 210 -0.18 -48.36 4.29
N GLU A 211 -0.60 -49.48 4.89
CA GLU A 211 0.00 -50.80 4.73
C GLU A 211 -0.29 -51.36 3.32
N GLU A 212 0.70 -52.07 2.78
CA GLU A 212 0.73 -52.61 1.44
C GLU A 212 -0.31 -53.71 1.19
N GLY A 213 -0.81 -53.75 -0.05
CA GLY A 213 -1.83 -54.67 -0.52
C GLY A 213 -1.36 -56.11 -0.75
N GLY A 214 -2.34 -57.01 -0.81
CA GLY A 214 -2.21 -58.39 -1.27
C GLY A 214 -3.09 -58.64 -2.49
N CYS A 215 -2.49 -59.21 -3.53
CA CYS A 215 -3.06 -59.46 -4.85
C CYS A 215 -3.98 -60.70 -4.89
N VAL A 216 -4.93 -60.67 -5.80
CA VAL A 216 -5.92 -61.71 -6.15
C VAL A 216 -5.29 -62.84 -6.96
N GLU A 217 -5.73 -64.10 -6.77
CA GLU A 217 -6.06 -65.01 -7.89
C GLU A 217 -6.72 -66.36 -7.49
N SER A 218 -7.76 -66.71 -8.25
CA SER A 218 -8.15 -68.05 -8.75
C SER A 218 -9.03 -69.04 -7.93
N CYS A 219 -10.24 -69.25 -8.48
CA CYS A 219 -10.92 -70.51 -8.86
C CYS A 219 -11.16 -71.69 -7.87
N ASN A 220 -12.43 -71.81 -7.40
CA ASN A 220 -13.43 -72.92 -7.47
C ASN A 220 -13.02 -74.40 -7.17
N PRO A 221 -13.98 -75.37 -6.99
CA PRO A 221 -15.20 -75.46 -6.16
C PRO A 221 -15.28 -76.73 -5.26
N ASN A 222 -16.03 -76.66 -4.13
CA ASN A 222 -16.81 -77.72 -3.44
C ASN A 222 -16.13 -79.07 -3.01
N PRO A 223 -16.80 -79.96 -2.24
CA PRO A 223 -18.21 -80.05 -1.80
C PRO A 223 -18.53 -79.56 -0.38
#